data_AF-A0A975CHK6-F1
#
_entry.id   AF-A0A975CHK6-F1
#
_cell.length_a   1.000
_cell.length_b   1.000
_cell.length_c   1.000
_cell.angle_alpha   90.00
_cell.angle_beta   90.00
_cell.angle_gamma   90.00
#
_symmetry.space_group_name_H-M   'P 1'
#
loop_
_entity.id
_entity.type
_entity.pdbx_description
1 polymer ?
#
loop_
_entity_poly.entity_id
_entity_poly.type
_entity_poly.pdbx_seq_one_letter_code
_entity_poly.pdbx_strand_id
1 'polypeptide(L)'
;MQIRLDDLDAAANMAIMRTAPGQWEELSRDRAGQFSARLHGGLRLIVKPEKDPPPRKPDGGLDWTAIDAIIALEVTDYHDH
;
A
#
# COMPACT_ATOMS: atom_id res chain seq x y z
N MET A 1 -17.41 -6.88 6.64
CA MET A 1 -16.82 -5.52 6.60
C MET A 1 -15.98 -5.43 5.34
N GLN A 2 -16.37 -4.55 4.43
CA GLN A 2 -15.97 -4.61 3.02
C GLN A 2 -14.86 -3.59 2.77
N ILE A 3 -13.65 -4.06 2.45
CA ILE A 3 -12.60 -3.19 1.91
C ILE A 3 -13.06 -2.86 0.49
N ARG A 4 -13.59 -1.65 0.29
CA ARG A 4 -13.95 -1.16 -1.04
C ARG A 4 -12.78 -0.34 -1.54
N LEU A 5 -12.49 -0.41 -2.84
CA LEU A 5 -11.53 0.51 -3.48
C LEU A 5 -11.89 1.99 -3.21
N ASP A 6 -13.15 2.30 -2.88
CA ASP A 6 -13.58 3.59 -2.33
C ASP A 6 -12.79 4.04 -1.09
N ASP A 7 -12.39 3.12 -0.21
CA ASP A 7 -11.56 3.46 0.96
C ASP A 7 -10.16 3.90 0.50
N LEU A 8 -9.73 3.43 -0.66
CA LEU A 8 -8.49 3.85 -1.30
C LEU A 8 -8.57 5.29 -1.84
N ASP A 9 -9.71 5.65 -2.42
CA ASP A 9 -10.02 6.99 -2.94
C ASP A 9 -10.30 8.00 -1.80
N ALA A 10 -10.94 7.54 -0.72
CA ALA A 10 -11.30 8.36 0.44
C ALA A 10 -10.14 8.55 1.45
N ALA A 11 -9.10 7.72 1.40
CA ALA A 11 -7.96 7.83 2.29
C ALA A 11 -7.06 9.00 1.88
N ALA A 12 -7.19 10.12 2.59
CA ALA A 12 -6.35 11.32 2.38
C ALA A 12 -4.83 11.08 2.55
N ASN A 13 -4.43 9.95 3.13
CA ASN A 13 -3.04 9.53 3.25
C ASN A 13 -2.95 8.03 3.56
N MET A 14 -1.79 7.45 3.26
CA MET A 14 -1.54 6.02 3.49
C MET A 14 -1.55 5.63 4.98
N ALA A 15 -1.39 6.59 5.89
CA ALA A 15 -1.49 6.34 7.32
C ALA A 15 -2.90 5.88 7.76
N ILE A 16 -3.96 6.35 7.08
CA ILE A 16 -5.34 5.89 7.31
C ILE A 16 -5.50 4.43 6.91
N MET A 17 -4.90 4.03 5.76
CA MET A 17 -4.95 2.65 5.28
C MET A 17 -4.29 1.65 6.24
N ARG A 18 -3.36 2.11 7.08
CA ARG A 18 -2.76 1.28 8.13
C ARG A 18 -3.78 0.80 9.17
N THR A 19 -4.85 1.56 9.37
CA THR A 19 -5.97 1.20 10.24
C THR A 19 -7.11 0.52 9.49
N ALA A 20 -7.11 0.59 8.16
CA ALA A 20 -8.10 -0.05 7.33
C ALA A 20 -7.90 -1.57 7.30
N PRO A 21 -9.00 -2.34 7.19
CA PRO A 21 -8.89 -3.76 6.88
C PRO A 21 -8.16 -3.90 5.52
N GLY A 22 -7.24 -4.86 5.42
CA GLY A 22 -6.47 -5.06 4.19
C GLY A 22 -5.02 -5.49 4.38
N GLN A 23 -4.52 -5.56 5.62
CA GLN A 23 -3.14 -6.01 5.92
C GLN A 23 -2.11 -5.33 5.02
N TRP A 24 -2.04 -4.00 5.14
CA TRP A 24 -1.05 -3.20 4.42
C TRP A 24 0.35 -3.45 4.98
N GLU A 25 1.24 -3.93 4.13
CA GLU A 25 2.62 -4.27 4.48
C GLU A 25 3.61 -3.56 3.54
N GLU A 26 4.67 -3.01 4.13
CA GLU A 26 5.80 -2.44 3.37
C GLU A 26 6.69 -3.56 2.85
N LEU A 27 6.92 -3.56 1.54
CA LEU A 27 7.85 -4.50 0.93
C LEU A 27 9.28 -4.03 1.17
N SER A 28 10.10 -4.95 1.69
CA SER A 28 11.52 -4.74 1.95
C SER A 28 12.40 -5.43 0.90
N ARG A 29 13.69 -5.09 0.83
CA ARG A 29 14.70 -5.62 -0.13
C ARG A 29 14.52 -5.13 -1.57
N ASP A 30 14.31 -6.04 -2.53
CA ASP A 30 14.24 -5.76 -3.98
C ASP A 30 13.09 -4.83 -4.36
N ARG A 31 12.03 -4.82 -3.54
CA ARG A 31 10.86 -3.95 -3.69
C ARG A 31 10.78 -2.87 -2.61
N ALA A 32 11.93 -2.49 -2.01
CA ALA A 32 11.99 -1.43 -1.01
C ALA A 32 11.39 -0.13 -1.57
N GLY A 33 10.39 0.44 -0.87
CA GLY A 33 9.62 1.58 -1.36
C GLY A 33 8.27 1.22 -1.98
N GLN A 34 7.88 -0.05 -1.99
CA GLN A 34 6.56 -0.50 -2.45
C GLN A 34 5.75 -1.07 -1.28
N PHE A 35 4.45 -1.17 -1.48
CA PHE A 35 3.50 -1.67 -0.50
C PHE A 35 2.63 -2.75 -1.11
N SER A 36 2.27 -3.74 -0.29
CA SER A 36 1.28 -4.74 -0.65
C SER A 36 0.07 -4.64 0.26
N ALA A 37 -1.12 -4.67 -0.33
CA ALA A 37 -2.39 -4.74 0.37
C ALA A 37 -3.15 -6.00 -0.06
N ARG A 38 -3.70 -6.72 0.91
CA ARG A 38 -4.57 -7.87 0.64
C ARG A 38 -6.00 -7.38 0.41
N LEU A 39 -6.50 -7.65 -0.79
CA LEU A 39 -7.89 -7.42 -1.18
C LEU A 39 -8.74 -8.66 -0.90
N HIS A 40 -10.06 -8.48 -0.95
CA HIS A 40 -11.00 -9.57 -0.77
C HIS A 40 -10.91 -10.57 -1.94
N GLY A 41 -11.03 -11.86 -1.65
CA GLY A 41 -11.00 -12.92 -2.66
C GLY A 41 -9.62 -13.51 -2.95
N GLY A 42 -8.60 -13.21 -2.15
CA GLY A 42 -7.24 -13.74 -2.35
C GLY A 42 -6.33 -12.82 -3.16
N LEU A 43 -6.89 -11.75 -3.71
CA LEU A 43 -6.19 -10.72 -4.44
C LEU A 43 -5.22 -9.94 -3.53
N ARG A 44 -4.10 -9.53 -4.10
CA ARG A 44 -3.05 -8.72 -3.51
C ARG A 44 -2.72 -7.58 -4.46
N LEU A 45 -2.95 -6.36 -4.00
CA LEU A 45 -2.62 -5.13 -4.72
C LEU A 45 -1.22 -4.68 -4.32
N ILE A 46 -0.34 -4.49 -5.29
CA ILE A 46 0.98 -3.89 -5.12
C ILE A 46 0.91 -2.44 -5.58
N VAL A 47 1.32 -1.53 -4.71
CA VAL A 47 1.35 -0.09 -4.99
C VAL A 47 2.71 0.48 -4.66
N LYS A 48 3.05 1.62 -5.26
CA LYS A 48 4.22 2.43 -4.90
C LYS A 48 3.80 3.87 -4.65
N PRO A 49 4.52 4.64 -3.83
CA PRO A 49 4.29 6.07 -3.75
C PRO A 49 4.58 6.69 -5.12
N GLU A 50 3.78 7.69 -5.50
CA GLU A 50 4.00 8.44 -6.75
C GLU A 50 5.34 9.18 -6.74
N LYS A 51 5.76 9.66 -5.56
CA LYS A 51 7.02 10.38 -5.36
C LYS A 51 8.23 9.46 -5.48
N ASP A 52 9.19 9.87 -6.32
CA ASP A 52 10.51 9.26 -6.47
C ASP A 52 11.60 10.34 -6.26
N PRO A 53 12.44 10.24 -5.20
CA PRO A 53 12.51 9.17 -4.21
C PRO A 53 11.31 9.19 -3.24
N PRO A 54 10.92 8.02 -2.70
CA PRO A 54 9.79 7.93 -1.79
C PRO A 54 10.07 8.69 -0.48
N PRO A 55 9.04 9.27 0.15
CA PRO A 55 9.23 9.98 1.40
C PRO A 55 9.70 8.99 2.47
N ARG A 56 10.84 9.30 3.08
CA ARG A 56 11.46 8.48 4.12
C ARG A 56 11.56 9.28 5.41
N LYS A 57 11.34 8.57 6.51
CA LYS A 57 11.62 9.06 7.86
C LYS A 57 13.11 9.25 8.04
N PRO A 58 13.53 10.15 8.93
CA PRO A 58 14.94 10.26 9.34
C PRO A 58 15.49 8.95 9.92
N ASP A 59 14.61 8.07 10.42
CA ASP A 59 14.92 6.73 10.91
C ASP A 59 15.20 5.68 9.80
N GLY A 60 15.02 6.06 8.52
CA GLY A 60 15.30 5.20 7.36
C GLY A 60 14.12 4.38 6.82
N GLY A 61 12.99 4.30 7.56
CA GLY A 61 11.73 3.71 7.07
C GLY A 61 10.92 4.67 6.18
N LEU A 62 9.88 4.20 5.50
CA LEU A 62 9.01 5.10 4.73
C LEU A 62 8.16 5.97 5.64
N ASP A 63 7.90 7.20 5.19
CA ASP A 63 7.01 8.14 5.85
C ASP A 63 5.61 8.03 5.27
N TRP A 64 4.81 7.13 5.83
CA TRP A 64 3.44 6.85 5.38
C TRP A 64 2.50 8.05 5.50
N THR A 65 2.80 8.98 6.42
CA THR A 65 2.06 10.23 6.60
C THR A 65 2.35 11.24 5.49
N ALA A 66 3.53 11.18 4.88
CA ALA A 66 3.93 12.02 3.76
C ALA A 66 3.59 11.41 2.38
N ILE A 67 3.03 10.21 2.34
CA ILE A 67 2.51 9.58 1.11
C ILE A 67 1.07 10.06 0.91
N ASP A 68 0.93 11.08 0.06
CA ASP A 68 -0.36 11.63 -0.38
C ASP A 68 -0.91 10.95 -1.65
N ALA A 69 -0.04 10.34 -2.45
CA ALA A 69 -0.42 9.66 -3.68
C ALA A 69 0.33 8.34 -3.87
N ILE A 70 -0.38 7.32 -4.36
CA ILE A 70 0.14 6.00 -4.70
C ILE A 70 -0.27 5.58 -6.11
N ILE A 71 0.60 4.83 -6.77
CA ILE A 71 0.37 4.23 -8.07
C ILE A 71 0.21 2.72 -7.87
N ALA A 72 -0.92 2.18 -8.32
CA ALA A 72 -1.12 0.74 -8.42
C ALA A 72 -0.21 0.16 -9.51
N LEU A 73 0.71 -0.72 -9.11
CA LEU A 73 1.64 -1.38 -10.02
C LEU A 73 1.06 -2.67 -10.57
N GLU A 74 0.49 -3.49 -9.68
CA GLU A 74 0.05 -4.84 -10.04
C GLU A 74 -1.07 -5.31 -9.11
N VAL A 75 -1.99 -6.12 -9.62
CA VAL A 75 -2.96 -6.87 -8.83
C VAL A 75 -2.70 -8.36 -9.10
N THR A 76 -2.18 -9.06 -8.10
CA THR A 76 -1.88 -10.50 -8.16
C THR A 76 -2.96 -11.26 -7.39
N ASP A 77 -3.50 -12.34 -7.93
CA ASP A 77 -4.32 -13.29 -7.16
C ASP A 77 -3.41 -14.32 -6.48
N TYR A 78 -3.52 -14.46 -5.16
CA TYR A 78 -2.69 -15.41 -4.40
C TYR A 78 -3.44 -16.70 -4.03
N HIS A 79 -4.53 -17.03 -4.74
CA HIS A 79 -5.42 -18.16 -4.43
C HIS A 79 -5.43 -19.25 -5.53
N ASP A 80 -4.32 -19.46 -6.23
CA ASP A 80 -4.13 -20.65 -7.07
C ASP A 80 -2.92 -21.47 -6.60
N HIS A 81 -3.14 -22.30 -5.57
CA HIS A 81 -2.46 -23.58 -5.41
C HIS A 81 -3.27 -24.54 -4.50
#